data_AF-A0A1E1JYT5-F1
#
_entry.id   AF-A0A1E1JYT5-F1
#
_cell.length_a   1.000
_cell.length_b   1.000
_cell.length_c   1.000
_cell.angle_alpha   90.00
_cell.angle_beta   90.00
_cell.angle_gamma   90.00
#
_symmetry.space_group_name_H-M   'P 1'
#
loop_
_entity.id
_entity.type
_entity.pdbx_description
1 polymer ?
#
loop_
_entity_poly.entity_id
_entity_poly.type
_entity_poly.pdbx_seq_one_letter_code
_entity_poly.pdbx_strand_id
1 'polypeptide(L)'
;MSQSLPQGKSGKKLTNLYVVRDAAGALSFLIHFPGAEGVILGGSSSLFRLYPQQWYADVNDGTLIEAPSDFFDNLMQRTFNGWEHSDAYVKETWTGVMGYSFDSLPHLGEVAGKSCQYVVAGFMDMECLSFRSPQREL
;
A
#
# COMPACT_ATOMS: atom_id res chain seq x y z
N MET A 1 6.05 -0.84 3.54
CA MET A 1 7.47 -1.25 3.66
C MET A 1 8.26 -0.77 2.46
N SER A 2 9.58 -0.66 2.58
CA SER A 2 10.47 -0.23 1.51
C SER A 2 11.49 -1.33 1.20
N GLN A 3 11.83 -1.46 -0.09
CA GLN A 3 12.91 -2.31 -0.56
C GLN A 3 13.98 -1.47 -1.23
N SER A 4 15.23 -1.91 -1.04
CA SER A 4 16.42 -1.29 -1.63
C SER A 4 17.28 -2.34 -2.30
N LEU A 5 18.14 -1.88 -3.19
CA LEU A 5 19.12 -2.70 -3.88
C LEU A 5 20.47 -2.62 -3.18
N PRO A 6 21.25 -3.71 -3.12
CA PRO A 6 22.63 -3.65 -2.67
C PRO A 6 23.47 -2.70 -3.52
N GLN A 7 24.54 -2.16 -2.95
CA GLN A 7 25.43 -1.26 -3.68
C GLN A 7 25.99 -1.94 -4.94
N GLY A 8 25.87 -1.26 -6.08
CA GLY A 8 26.33 -1.78 -7.38
C GLY A 8 25.37 -2.76 -8.07
N LYS A 9 24.22 -3.09 -7.45
CA LYS A 9 23.15 -3.86 -8.09
C LYS A 9 22.09 -2.93 -8.67
N SER A 10 21.50 -3.33 -9.78
CA SER A 10 20.36 -2.63 -10.38
C SER A 10 19.35 -3.63 -10.92
N GLY A 11 18.07 -3.30 -10.78
CA GLY A 11 16.98 -3.97 -11.46
C GLY A 11 16.61 -3.22 -12.75
N LYS A 12 15.86 -3.89 -13.63
CA LYS A 12 15.26 -3.22 -14.80
C LYS A 12 14.40 -2.05 -14.34
N LYS A 13 14.58 -0.88 -14.96
CA LYS A 13 13.81 0.33 -14.62
C LYS A 13 12.31 0.06 -14.68
N LEU A 14 11.63 0.27 -13.56
CA LEU A 14 10.17 0.29 -13.48
C LEU A 14 9.68 1.69 -13.86
N THR A 15 8.59 1.77 -14.62
CA THR A 15 8.05 3.05 -15.13
C THR A 15 6.64 3.35 -14.65
N ASN A 16 5.96 2.38 -14.04
CA ASN A 16 4.57 2.48 -13.62
C ASN A 16 4.40 2.06 -12.15
N LEU A 17 3.30 2.49 -11.54
CA LEU A 17 2.79 1.84 -10.33
C LEU A 17 2.19 0.50 -10.73
N TYR A 18 2.39 -0.53 -9.90
CA TYR A 18 1.85 -1.87 -10.15
C TYR A 18 0.94 -2.29 -9.01
N VAL A 19 -0.16 -2.95 -9.36
CA VAL A 19 -0.96 -3.77 -8.46
C VAL A 19 -0.78 -5.21 -8.92
N VAL A 20 -0.30 -6.07 -8.01
CA VAL A 20 0.01 -7.47 -8.29
C VAL A 20 -0.88 -8.33 -7.43
N ARG A 21 -1.62 -9.24 -8.07
CA ARG A 21 -2.35 -10.31 -7.39
C ARG A 21 -1.61 -11.62 -7.59
N ASP A 22 -1.21 -12.26 -6.51
CA ASP A 22 -0.56 -13.57 -6.58
C ASP A 22 -1.56 -14.72 -6.80
N ALA A 23 -1.05 -15.94 -6.97
CA ALA A 23 -1.87 -17.13 -7.19
C ALA A 23 -2.77 -17.48 -5.98
N ALA A 24 -2.41 -17.03 -4.78
CA ALA A 24 -3.24 -17.18 -3.57
C ALA A 24 -4.29 -16.06 -3.45
N GLY A 25 -4.31 -15.11 -4.38
CA GLY A 25 -5.25 -14.00 -4.41
C GLY A 25 -4.83 -12.80 -3.55
N ALA A 26 -3.65 -12.83 -2.93
CA ALA A 26 -3.15 -11.70 -2.15
C ALA A 26 -2.81 -10.54 -3.10
N LEU A 27 -3.34 -9.35 -2.80
CA LEU A 27 -3.12 -8.14 -3.58
C LEU A 27 -2.02 -7.32 -2.93
N SER A 28 -0.95 -7.05 -3.65
CA SER A 28 0.13 -6.15 -3.25
C SER A 28 0.25 -4.99 -4.23
N PHE A 29 0.73 -3.84 -3.77
CA PHE A 29 1.06 -2.72 -4.63
C PHE A 29 2.54 -2.40 -4.56
N LEU A 30 3.05 -1.84 -5.66
CA LEU A 30 4.41 -1.34 -5.78
C LEU A 30 4.39 0.10 -6.29
N ILE A 31 5.02 0.98 -5.53
CA ILE A 31 5.24 2.38 -5.90
C ILE A 31 6.74 2.59 -6.10
N HIS A 32 7.13 2.93 -7.32
CA HIS A 32 8.48 3.42 -7.61
C HIS A 32 8.46 4.94 -7.64
N PHE A 33 9.50 5.57 -7.09
CA PHE A 33 9.69 7.02 -7.20
C PHE A 33 10.88 7.27 -8.13
N PRO A 34 10.70 8.04 -9.22
CA PRO A 34 11.82 8.42 -10.08
C PRO A 34 12.95 9.09 -9.27
N GLY A 35 14.15 8.54 -9.32
CA GLY A 35 15.32 9.06 -8.60
C GLY A 35 15.49 8.52 -7.18
N ALA A 36 14.57 7.71 -6.66
CA ALA A 36 14.78 7.00 -5.39
C ALA A 36 15.63 5.73 -5.59
N GLU A 37 16.38 5.36 -4.56
CA GLU A 37 17.22 4.15 -4.53
C GLU A 37 16.42 2.86 -4.27
N GLY A 38 15.09 2.94 -4.24
CA GLY A 38 14.24 1.84 -3.81
C GLY A 38 12.79 1.97 -4.25
N VAL A 39 11.99 1.01 -3.79
CA VAL A 39 10.56 0.91 -4.08
C VAL A 39 9.77 0.78 -2.77
N ILE A 40 8.55 1.31 -2.75
CA ILE A 40 7.60 1.07 -1.67
C ILE A 40 6.70 -0.09 -2.06
N LEU A 41 6.54 -1.04 -1.14
CA LEU A 41 5.63 -2.16 -1.25
C LEU A 41 4.60 -2.10 -0.13
N GLY A 42 3.39 -2.56 -0.41
CA GLY A 42 2.34 -2.67 0.60
C GLY A 42 1.15 -3.48 0.11
N GLY A 43 0.10 -3.48 0.92
CA GLY A 43 -1.12 -4.26 0.68
C GLY A 43 -1.13 -5.56 1.48
N SER A 44 -1.53 -6.64 0.81
CA SER A 44 -1.66 -8.01 1.31
C SER A 44 -2.55 -8.12 2.54
N SER A 45 -3.65 -7.35 2.55
CA SER A 45 -4.58 -7.34 3.69
C SER A 45 -5.16 -8.72 4.01
N SER A 46 -5.27 -9.61 3.02
CA SER A 46 -5.63 -11.02 3.22
C SER A 46 -4.74 -11.76 4.22
N LEU A 47 -3.48 -11.36 4.40
CA LEU A 47 -2.53 -12.02 5.29
C LEU A 47 -2.76 -11.69 6.76
N PHE A 48 -3.20 -10.47 7.08
CA PHE A 48 -3.42 -10.05 8.46
C PHE A 48 -4.91 -9.99 8.87
N ARG A 49 -5.84 -9.94 7.90
CA ARG A 49 -7.30 -9.88 8.17
C ARG A 49 -7.80 -11.02 9.07
N LEU A 50 -7.14 -12.19 9.06
CA LEU A 50 -7.49 -13.33 9.93
C LEU A 50 -7.10 -13.14 11.40
N TYR A 51 -6.30 -12.12 11.72
CA TYR A 51 -5.77 -11.84 13.07
C TYR A 51 -6.30 -10.49 13.59
N PRO A 52 -7.61 -10.36 13.87
CA PRO A 52 -8.22 -9.09 14.26
C PRO A 52 -7.57 -8.44 15.48
N GLN A 53 -6.99 -9.23 16.38
CA GLN A 53 -6.29 -8.72 17.57
C GLN A 53 -5.07 -7.83 17.23
N GLN A 54 -4.55 -7.87 15.99
CA GLN A 54 -3.40 -7.06 15.57
C GLN A 54 -3.80 -5.76 14.85
N TRP A 55 -5.07 -5.57 14.46
CA TRP A 55 -5.45 -4.45 13.58
C TRP A 55 -6.87 -3.91 13.80
N TYR A 56 -7.78 -4.67 14.39
CA TYR A 56 -9.18 -4.28 14.51
C TYR A 56 -9.40 -3.39 15.73
N ALA A 57 -10.11 -2.27 15.52
CA ALA A 57 -10.40 -1.27 16.55
C ALA A 57 -9.14 -0.74 17.29
N ASP A 58 -8.02 -0.70 16.57
CA ASP A 58 -6.76 -0.15 17.06
C ASP A 58 -6.38 1.12 16.28
N VAL A 59 -5.94 2.14 17.01
CA VAL A 59 -5.47 3.42 16.47
C VAL A 59 -3.96 3.59 16.61
N ASN A 60 -3.28 2.63 17.24
CA ASN A 60 -1.84 2.63 17.42
C ASN A 60 -1.13 2.19 16.14
N ASP A 61 -0.63 3.16 15.38
CA ASP A 61 0.19 2.95 14.18
C ASP A 61 1.68 2.74 14.48
N GLY A 62 2.08 2.82 15.75
CA GLY A 62 3.46 2.61 16.20
C GLY A 62 3.86 1.14 16.37
N THR A 63 2.93 0.20 16.19
CA THR A 63 3.17 -1.24 16.37
C THR A 63 3.00 -1.99 15.05
N LEU A 64 3.99 -2.83 14.74
CA LEU A 64 3.97 -3.67 13.55
C LEU A 64 2.93 -4.80 13.70
N ILE A 65 2.21 -5.04 12.62
CA ILE A 65 1.46 -6.28 12.40
C ILE A 65 2.49 -7.30 11.96
N GLU A 66 2.61 -8.41 12.69
CA GLU A 66 3.65 -9.43 12.46
C GLU A 66 3.29 -10.35 11.29
N ALA A 67 2.00 -10.53 11.02
CA ALA A 67 1.46 -11.49 10.05
C ALA A 67 1.89 -11.35 8.56
N PRO A 68 2.59 -10.29 8.09
CA PRO A 68 3.09 -10.23 6.71
C PRO A 68 4.62 -10.04 6.56
N SER A 69 5.45 -10.21 7.60
CA SER A 69 6.89 -9.85 7.51
C SER A 69 7.61 -10.48 6.32
N ASP A 70 7.44 -11.79 6.15
CA ASP A 70 8.23 -12.57 5.19
C ASP A 70 7.58 -12.61 3.80
N PHE A 71 6.31 -12.18 3.68
CA PHE A 71 5.59 -12.21 2.40
C PHE A 71 6.31 -11.39 1.34
N PHE A 72 6.89 -10.27 1.73
CA PHE A 72 7.54 -9.37 0.80
C PHE A 72 9.00 -9.74 0.50
N ASP A 73 9.55 -10.74 1.19
CA ASP A 73 10.89 -11.22 0.92
C ASP A 73 10.99 -11.78 -0.49
N ASN A 74 12.00 -11.34 -1.23
CA ASN A 74 12.21 -11.69 -2.63
C ASN A 74 11.02 -11.36 -3.56
N LEU A 75 10.10 -10.46 -3.15
CA LEU A 75 8.93 -10.12 -3.96
C LEU A 75 9.34 -9.58 -5.33
N MET A 76 10.38 -8.76 -5.40
CA MET A 76 10.85 -8.18 -6.66
C MET A 76 11.38 -9.27 -7.58
N GLN A 77 12.22 -10.15 -7.04
CA GLN A 77 12.91 -11.23 -7.74
C GLN A 77 11.91 -12.24 -8.33
N ARG A 78 10.84 -12.55 -7.60
CA ARG A 78 9.83 -13.53 -8.04
C ARG A 78 8.75 -12.94 -8.96
N THR A 79 8.61 -11.62 -9.02
CA THR A 79 7.46 -10.95 -9.66
C THR A 79 7.84 -10.16 -10.91
N PHE A 80 9.00 -9.49 -10.90
CA PHE A 80 9.36 -8.54 -11.95
C PHE A 80 10.48 -9.05 -12.84
N ASN A 81 10.22 -9.06 -14.14
CA ASN A 81 11.25 -9.42 -15.11
C ASN A 81 12.41 -8.41 -15.11
N GLY A 82 13.63 -8.92 -15.06
CA GLY A 82 14.86 -8.13 -14.93
C GLY A 82 15.19 -7.74 -13.48
N TRP A 83 14.53 -8.35 -12.50
CA TRP A 83 14.84 -8.21 -11.07
C TRP A 83 15.28 -9.53 -10.42
N GLU A 84 15.36 -10.62 -11.17
CA GLU A 84 15.61 -11.99 -10.68
C GLU A 84 16.94 -12.11 -9.90
N HIS A 85 17.95 -11.32 -10.26
CA HIS A 85 19.28 -11.28 -9.63
C HIS A 85 19.62 -9.93 -9.00
N SER A 86 18.57 -9.15 -8.70
CA SER A 86 18.71 -7.80 -8.15
C SER A 86 19.17 -7.79 -6.69
N ASP A 87 18.99 -8.90 -5.97
CA ASP A 87 19.25 -9.04 -4.54
C ASP A 87 18.54 -7.95 -3.71
N ALA A 88 17.41 -7.42 -4.22
CA ALA A 88 16.58 -6.46 -3.51
C ALA A 88 16.13 -7.03 -2.15
N TYR A 89 16.25 -6.22 -1.12
CA TYR A 89 15.99 -6.63 0.25
C TYR A 89 15.11 -5.61 0.97
N VAL A 90 14.45 -6.05 2.03
CA VAL A 90 13.62 -5.21 2.89
C VAL A 90 14.51 -4.26 3.68
N LYS A 91 14.38 -2.96 3.43
CA LYS A 91 15.15 -1.92 4.14
C LYS A 91 14.40 -1.46 5.39
N GLU A 92 13.11 -1.16 5.26
CA GLU A 92 12.27 -0.69 6.36
C GLU A 92 10.87 -1.29 6.27
N THR A 93 10.28 -1.56 7.44
CA THR A 93 8.92 -2.07 7.59
C THR A 93 8.14 -1.13 8.49
N TRP A 94 6.88 -0.90 8.11
CA TRP A 94 5.94 -0.11 8.90
C TRP A 94 4.53 -0.62 8.61
N THR A 95 3.63 -0.31 9.54
CA THR A 95 2.18 -0.51 9.42
C THR A 95 1.48 0.83 9.40
N GLY A 96 0.23 0.83 8.95
CA GLY A 96 -0.60 2.02 8.96
C GLY A 96 -2.03 1.64 9.33
N VAL A 97 -2.68 2.53 10.08
CA VAL A 97 -4.09 2.38 10.43
C VAL A 97 -4.95 3.01 9.34
N MET A 98 -5.92 2.25 8.81
CA MET A 98 -6.88 2.74 7.84
C MET A 98 -8.25 2.94 8.49
N GLY A 99 -8.90 4.07 8.21
CA GLY A 99 -10.26 4.33 8.66
C GLY A 99 -11.26 3.46 7.91
N TYR A 100 -11.96 2.58 8.62
CA TYR A 100 -13.02 1.74 8.08
C TYR A 100 -14.40 2.39 8.25
N SER A 101 -15.25 2.24 7.24
CA SER A 101 -16.69 2.50 7.34
C SER A 101 -17.47 1.20 7.19
N PHE A 102 -18.62 1.13 7.85
CA PHE A 102 -19.46 -0.09 7.88
C PHE A 102 -19.86 -0.57 6.48
N ASP A 103 -20.15 0.36 5.57
CA ASP A 103 -20.53 0.09 4.18
C ASP A 103 -19.36 0.18 3.20
N SER A 104 -18.14 0.38 3.69
CA SER A 104 -16.92 0.57 2.90
C SER A 104 -16.93 1.80 1.96
N LEU A 105 -17.84 2.76 2.18
CA LEU A 105 -17.88 4.03 1.45
C LEU A 105 -17.29 5.16 2.29
N PRO A 106 -16.62 6.16 1.67
CA PRO A 106 -16.22 7.35 2.38
C PRO A 106 -17.46 8.16 2.78
N HIS A 107 -17.40 8.78 3.96
CA HIS A 107 -18.39 9.74 4.41
C HIS A 107 -17.86 11.16 4.21
N LEU A 108 -18.58 11.95 3.43
CA LEU A 108 -18.37 13.38 3.23
C LEU A 108 -19.71 14.09 3.50
N GLY A 109 -19.86 14.70 4.67
CA GLY A 109 -21.14 15.31 5.01
C GLY A 109 -21.24 15.80 6.44
N GLU A 110 -22.43 16.31 6.79
CA GLU A 110 -22.74 16.76 8.14
C GLU A 110 -22.84 15.59 9.12
N VAL A 111 -22.39 15.82 10.35
CA VAL A 111 -22.55 14.86 11.43
C VAL A 111 -24.02 14.80 11.84
N ALA A 112 -24.62 13.61 11.83
CA ALA A 112 -26.02 13.40 12.19
C ALA A 112 -26.35 14.04 13.55
N GLY A 113 -27.35 14.92 13.57
CA GLY A 113 -27.81 15.62 14.78
C GLY A 113 -26.91 16.79 15.23
N LYS A 114 -25.89 17.19 14.46
CA LYS A 114 -25.01 18.33 14.78
C LYS A 114 -24.89 19.28 13.59
N SER A 115 -25.67 20.35 13.63
CA SER A 115 -25.58 21.44 12.64
C SER A 115 -24.19 22.05 12.61
N CYS A 116 -23.70 22.39 11.42
CA CYS A 116 -22.40 23.03 11.20
C CYS A 116 -21.18 22.19 11.63
N GLN A 117 -21.32 20.87 11.79
CA GLN A 117 -20.20 19.94 11.94
C GLN A 117 -20.16 18.98 10.78
N TYR A 118 -18.97 18.78 10.20
CA TYR A 118 -18.77 17.93 9.02
C TYR A 118 -17.72 16.87 9.31
N VAL A 119 -17.86 15.71 8.69
CA VAL A 119 -16.87 14.63 8.72
C VAL A 119 -16.45 14.25 7.30
N VAL A 120 -15.15 14.03 7.15
CA VAL A 120 -14.48 13.61 5.91
C VAL A 120 -13.59 12.43 6.28
N ALA A 121 -14.14 11.21 6.24
CA ALA A 121 -13.48 10.00 6.74
C ALA A 121 -13.94 8.74 5.98
N GLY A 122 -13.33 7.58 6.28
CA GLY A 122 -13.74 6.28 5.72
C GLY A 122 -13.21 5.99 4.32
N PHE A 123 -12.09 6.59 3.92
CA PHE A 123 -11.43 6.35 2.63
C PHE A 123 -10.62 5.04 2.64
N MET A 124 -11.26 3.90 2.87
CA MET A 124 -10.62 2.58 2.77
C MET A 124 -10.43 2.18 1.30
N ASP A 125 -9.32 1.48 1.00
CA ASP A 125 -9.06 0.80 -0.27
C ASP A 125 -9.28 1.66 -1.53
N MET A 126 -9.00 2.98 -1.46
CA MET A 126 -8.91 3.80 -2.67
C MET A 126 -7.70 3.35 -3.50
N GLU A 127 -7.93 2.39 -4.39
CA GLU A 127 -7.14 2.20 -5.61
C GLU A 127 -6.96 3.58 -6.25
N CYS A 128 -5.73 3.95 -6.59
CA CYS A 128 -5.43 5.27 -7.14
C CYS A 128 -6.28 5.58 -8.39
N LEU A 129 -7.41 6.26 -8.21
CA LEU A 129 -8.19 6.83 -9.30
C LEU A 129 -7.47 8.09 -9.79
N SER A 130 -6.72 7.97 -10.87
CA SER A 130 -6.19 9.12 -11.59
C SER A 130 -7.33 9.81 -12.33
N PHE A 131 -7.89 10.87 -11.74
CA PHE A 131 -8.74 11.80 -12.47
C PHE A 131 -7.83 12.74 -13.27
N ARG A 132 -7.69 12.52 -14.58
CA ARG A 132 -7.22 13.58 -15.48
C ARG A 132 -8.32 14.63 -15.56
N SER A 133 -8.04 15.85 -15.10
CA SER A 133 -8.87 16.99 -15.46
C SER A 133 -8.83 17.15 -16.99
N PRO A 134 -9.97 17.44 -17.65
CA PRO A 134 -9.92 17.92 -19.01
C PRO A 134 -9.16 19.24 -18.98
N GLN A 135 -8.02 19.31 -19.68
CA GLN A 135 -7.40 20.61 -19.95
C GLN A 135 -8.45 21.45 -20.70
N ARG A 136 -8.93 22.51 -20.06
CA ARG A 136 -9.64 23.56 -20.77
C ARG A 136 -8.56 24.34 -21.51
N GLU A 137 -8.57 24.21 -22.83
CA GLU A 137 -7.90 25.17 -23.70
C GLU A 137 -8.56 26.54 -23.49
N LEU A 138 -7.75 27.55 -23.17
CA LEU A 138 -8.08 28.97 -23.28
C LEU A 138 -7.28 29.52 -24.45
#